data_AF-A0A2V2U6P5-F1
#
_entry.id   AF-A0A2V2U6P5-F1
#
_cell.length_a   1.000
_cell.length_b   1.000
_cell.length_c   1.000
_cell.angle_alpha   90.00
_cell.angle_beta   90.00
_cell.angle_gamma   90.00
#
_symmetry.space_group_name_H-M   'P 1'
#
loop_
_entity.id
_entity.type
_entity.pdbx_description
1 polymer ?
#
loop_
_entity_poly.entity_id
_entity_poly.type
_entity_poly.pdbx_seq_one_letter_code
_entity_poly.pdbx_strand_id
1 'polypeptide(L)'
;MNDKQTELLNEINRAVRNHEMMHVVDERKVACIFYDELKHYGTVNLGDVDVILKELSDHSEHNKKTIYNAAYFIGLLEHCSES
;
A
#
# COMPACT_ATOMS: atom_id res chain seq x y z
N MET A 1 -9.30 -7.32 -11.44
CA MET A 1 -9.19 -6.11 -10.60
C MET A 1 -10.36 -5.20 -10.85
N ASN A 2 -10.83 -4.48 -9.83
CA ASN A 2 -11.78 -3.37 -9.98
C ASN A 2 -11.04 -2.03 -10.17
N ASP A 3 -11.78 -0.95 -10.40
CA ASP A 3 -11.21 0.38 -10.66
C ASP A 3 -10.33 0.86 -9.51
N LYS A 4 -10.79 0.67 -8.26
CA LYS A 4 -10.05 1.03 -7.05
C LYS A 4 -8.70 0.29 -6.95
N GLN A 5 -8.69 -1.02 -7.16
CA GLN A 5 -7.46 -1.83 -7.13
C GLN A 5 -6.49 -1.39 -8.23
N THR A 6 -7.01 -0.98 -9.39
CA THR A 6 -6.21 -0.46 -10.52
C THR A 6 -5.57 0.88 -10.18
N GLU A 7 -6.32 1.78 -9.54
CA GLU A 7 -5.81 3.06 -9.08
C GLU A 7 -4.70 2.88 -8.05
N LEU A 8 -4.94 2.06 -7.02
CA LEU A 8 -3.97 1.79 -5.96
C LEU A 8 -2.69 1.11 -6.50
N LEU A 9 -2.80 0.17 -7.44
CA LEU A 9 -1.65 -0.42 -8.15
C LEU A 9 -0.82 0.66 -8.88
N ASN A 10 -1.48 1.58 -9.59
CA ASN A 10 -0.83 2.65 -10.32
C ASN A 10 -0.16 3.68 -9.40
N GLU A 11 -0.73 3.96 -8.23
CA GLU A 11 -0.11 4.82 -7.22
C GLU A 11 1.15 4.19 -6.63
N ILE A 12 1.11 2.90 -6.28
CA ILE A 12 2.26 2.19 -5.74
C ILE A 12 3.40 2.13 -6.77
N ASN A 13 3.10 1.80 -8.02
CA ASN A 13 4.10 1.80 -9.10
C ASN A 13 4.72 3.19 -9.36
N ARG A 14 3.95 4.27 -9.17
CA ARG A 14 4.50 5.65 -9.24
C ARG A 14 5.33 6.03 -8.01
N ALA A 15 5.00 5.46 -6.85
CA ALA A 15 5.68 5.74 -5.60
C ALA A 15 7.05 5.06 -5.51
N VAL A 16 7.13 3.80 -5.94
CA VAL A 16 8.33 2.95 -5.85
C VAL A 16 9.18 3.09 -7.10
N ARG A 17 10.32 3.77 -6.99
CA ARG A 17 11.20 4.03 -8.15
C ARG A 17 12.25 2.95 -8.37
N ASN A 18 12.61 2.23 -7.31
CA ASN A 18 13.54 1.10 -7.36
C ASN A 18 12.79 -0.19 -6.97
N HIS A 19 12.61 -1.07 -7.96
CA HIS A 19 11.84 -2.29 -7.80
C HIS A 19 12.62 -3.42 -7.10
N GLU A 20 13.95 -3.30 -6.96
CA GLU A 20 14.77 -4.25 -6.20
C GLU A 20 14.75 -3.93 -4.70
N MET A 21 14.93 -2.66 -4.35
CA MET A 21 14.99 -2.19 -2.97
C MET A 21 14.41 -0.78 -2.84
N MET A 22 13.31 -0.64 -2.12
CA MET A 22 12.71 0.65 -1.79
C MET A 22 13.65 1.51 -0.96
N HIS A 23 13.75 2.80 -1.32
CA HIS A 23 14.36 3.79 -0.44
C HIS A 23 13.35 4.28 0.59
N VAL A 24 13.84 4.84 1.69
CA VAL A 24 13.01 5.45 2.76
C VAL A 24 11.99 6.47 2.22
N VAL A 25 12.32 7.19 1.14
CA VAL A 25 11.39 8.13 0.49
C VAL A 25 10.24 7.39 -0.21
N ASP A 26 10.51 6.23 -0.79
CA ASP A 26 9.50 5.42 -1.48
C ASP A 26 8.59 4.73 -0.44
N GLU A 27 9.16 4.23 0.66
CA GLU A 27 8.41 3.71 1.83
C GLU A 27 7.44 4.75 2.38
N ARG A 28 7.90 6.00 2.55
CA ARG A 28 7.06 7.09 3.02
C ARG A 28 5.89 7.35 2.07
N LYS A 29 6.13 7.35 0.76
CA LYS A 29 5.06 7.56 -0.23
C LYS A 29 4.02 6.44 -0.19
N VAL A 30 4.47 5.18 -0.07
CA VAL A 30 3.58 4.03 0.09
C VAL A 30 2.74 4.13 1.37
N ALA A 31 3.35 4.54 2.49
CA ALA A 31 2.59 4.78 3.72
C ALA A 31 1.56 5.91 3.56
N CYS A 32 1.90 6.99 2.85
CA CYS A 32 0.95 8.08 2.56
C CYS A 32 -0.24 7.60 1.72
N ILE A 33 -0.02 6.75 0.72
CA ILE A 33 -1.09 6.15 -0.10
C ILE A 33 -2.10 5.42 0.80
N PHE A 34 -1.63 4.55 1.69
CA PHE A 34 -2.53 3.82 2.60
C PHE A 34 -3.17 4.72 3.67
N TYR A 35 -2.49 5.78 4.09
CA TYR A 35 -3.08 6.77 5.00
C TYR A 35 -4.21 7.55 4.32
N ASP A 36 -4.05 7.89 3.04
CA ASP A 36 -5.11 8.53 2.27
C ASP A 36 -6.27 7.57 2.05
N GLU A 37 -6.04 6.29 1.75
CA GLU A 37 -7.08 5.25 1.72
C GLU A 37 -7.88 5.20 3.03
N LEU A 38 -7.18 5.13 4.17
CA LEU A 38 -7.80 5.14 5.49
C LEU A 38 -8.64 6.40 5.70
N LYS A 39 -8.12 7.57 5.35
CA LYS A 39 -8.81 8.85 5.54
C LYS A 39 -10.07 8.97 4.67
N HIS A 40 -10.04 8.45 3.44
CA HIS A 40 -11.16 8.56 2.51
C HIS A 40 -12.24 7.50 2.73
N TYR A 41 -11.83 6.26 3.04
CA TYR A 41 -12.76 5.12 3.13
C TYR A 41 -13.02 4.67 4.58
N GLY A 42 -12.27 5.18 5.55
CA GLY A 42 -12.31 4.73 6.94
C GLY A 42 -11.68 3.35 7.15
N THR A 43 -11.10 2.74 6.12
CA THR A 43 -10.49 1.41 6.20
C THR A 43 -9.45 1.17 5.10
N VAL A 44 -8.49 0.28 5.39
CA VAL A 44 -7.50 -0.28 4.48
C VAL A 44 -7.82 -1.76 4.27
N ASN A 45 -8.42 -2.09 3.12
CA ASN A 45 -8.78 -3.46 2.79
C ASN A 45 -7.54 -4.28 2.40
N LEU A 46 -7.02 -5.09 3.33
CA LEU A 46 -5.87 -5.97 3.08
C LEU A 46 -6.11 -7.01 1.97
N GLY A 47 -7.37 -7.38 1.70
CA GLY A 47 -7.70 -8.24 0.57
C GLY A 47 -7.44 -7.58 -0.79
N ASP A 48 -7.68 -6.26 -0.90
CA ASP A 48 -7.34 -5.50 -2.10
C ASP A 48 -5.80 -5.39 -2.25
N VAL A 49 -5.09 -5.23 -1.14
CA VAL A 49 -3.62 -5.20 -1.11
C VAL A 49 -3.04 -6.53 -1.59
N ASP A 50 -3.56 -7.66 -1.12
CA ASP A 50 -3.12 -8.99 -1.56
C ASP A 50 -3.31 -9.22 -3.06
N VAL A 51 -4.36 -8.67 -3.66
CA VAL A 51 -4.57 -8.70 -5.11
C VAL A 51 -3.50 -7.87 -5.81
N ILE A 52 -3.23 -6.66 -5.32
CA ILE A 52 -2.26 -5.74 -5.93
C ILE A 52 -0.84 -6.28 -5.85
N LEU A 53 -0.45 -6.91 -4.73
CA LEU A 53 0.89 -7.49 -4.58
C LEU A 53 1.19 -8.59 -5.60
N LYS A 54 0.17 -9.31 -6.08
CA LYS A 54 0.32 -10.32 -7.14
C LYS A 54 0.62 -9.70 -8.51
N GLU A 55 0.15 -8.48 -8.75
CA GLU A 55 0.35 -7.74 -10.00
C GLU A 55 1.68 -6.97 -10.04
N LEU A 56 2.34 -6.79 -8.89
CA LEU A 56 3.68 -6.18 -8.79
C LEU A 56 4.78 -7.19 -9.12
N SER A 57 4.71 -7.84 -10.29
CA SER A 57 5.64 -8.91 -10.70
C SER A 57 7.11 -8.47 -10.71
N ASP A 58 7.34 -7.21 -11.04
CA ASP A 58 8.68 -6.65 -11.21
C ASP A 58 9.31 -6.21 -9.88
N HIS A 59 8.54 -6.23 -8.78
CA HIS A 59 9.02 -5.85 -7.45
C HIS A 59 9.59 -7.05 -6.71
N SER A 60 10.67 -6.82 -5.95
CA SER A 60 11.22 -7.82 -5.06
C SER A 60 10.21 -8.23 -3.96
N GLU A 61 10.35 -9.46 -3.46
CA GLU A 61 9.53 -9.92 -2.32
C GLU A 61 9.74 -9.06 -1.06
N HIS A 62 10.91 -8.44 -0.93
CA HIS A 62 11.18 -7.47 0.12
C HIS A 62 10.31 -6.21 -0.03
N ASN A 63 10.22 -5.65 -1.24
CA ASN A 63 9.37 -4.50 -1.51
C ASN A 63 7.89 -4.84 -1.30
N LYS A 64 7.42 -5.98 -1.81
CA LYS A 64 6.04 -6.46 -1.59
C LYS A 64 5.71 -6.58 -0.11
N LYS A 65 6.61 -7.17 0.68
CA LYS A 65 6.45 -7.26 2.14
C LYS A 65 6.39 -5.89 2.81
N THR A 66 7.22 -4.95 2.35
CA THR A 66 7.25 -3.58 2.87
C THR A 66 5.94 -2.84 2.58
N ILE A 67 5.41 -2.97 1.35
CA ILE A 67 4.10 -2.44 0.96
C ILE A 67 2.99 -3.04 1.83
N TYR A 68 2.97 -4.36 2.00
CA TYR A 68 1.99 -5.03 2.86
C TYR A 68 2.05 -4.52 4.30
N ASN A 69 3.26 -4.42 4.87
CA ASN A 69 3.44 -3.93 6.23
C ASN A 69 2.94 -2.49 6.40
N ALA A 70 3.18 -1.63 5.41
CA ALA A 70 2.66 -0.26 5.43
C ALA A 70 1.12 -0.26 5.47
N ALA A 71 0.46 -1.04 4.61
CA ALA A 71 -0.99 -1.19 4.62
C ALA A 71 -1.51 -1.70 5.97
N TYR A 72 -0.89 -2.76 6.49
CA TYR A 72 -1.24 -3.37 7.78
C TYR A 72 -1.15 -2.36 8.93
N PHE A 73 0.00 -1.68 9.09
CA PHE A 73 0.20 -0.74 10.19
C PHE A 73 -0.72 0.47 10.12
N ILE A 74 -1.01 0.97 8.92
CA ILE A 74 -1.98 2.05 8.77
C ILE A 74 -3.40 1.56 9.05
N GLY A 75 -3.78 0.35 8.59
CA GLY A 75 -5.08 -0.24 8.88
C GLY A 75 -5.35 -0.45 10.38
N LEU A 76 -4.30 -0.67 11.20
CA LEU A 76 -4.46 -0.72 12.67
C LEU A 76 -5.00 0.61 13.25
N LEU A 77 -4.81 1.74 12.56
CA LEU A 77 -5.28 3.05 13.00
C LEU A 77 -6.80 3.23 12.83
N GLU A 78 -7.48 2.35 12.10
CA GLU A 78 -8.96 2.33 11.97
C GLU A 78 -9.65 2.31 13.34
N HIS A 79 -9.06 1.61 14.29
CA HIS A 79 -9.60 1.44 15.63
C HIS A 79 -9.17 2.55 16.60
N CYS A 80 -8.32 3.49 16.18
CA CYS A 80 -7.81 4.55 17.06
C CYS A 80 -8.80 5.73 17.22
N SER A 81 -9.76 5.90 16.31
CA SER A 81 -10.80 6.95 16.43
C SER A 81 -11.99 6.55 17.30
N GLU A 82 -12.05 5.30 17.75
CA GLU A 82 -13.14 4.77 18.60
C GLU A 82 -12.83 4.88 20.11
N SER A 83 -11.74 5.58 20.49
CA SER A 83 -11.25 5.76 21.87
C SER A 83 -11.75 7.04 22.54
#